data_AF-A0A409VU70-F1
#
_entry.id   AF-A0A409VU70-F1
#
_cell.length_a   1.000
_cell.length_b   1.000
_cell.length_c   1.000
_cell.angle_alpha   90.00
_cell.angle_beta   90.00
_cell.angle_gamma   90.00
#
_symmetry.space_group_name_H-M   'P 1'
#
loop_
_entity.id
_entity.type
_entity.pdbx_description
1 polymer ?
#
loop_
_entity_poly.entity_id
_entity_poly.type
_entity_poly.pdbx_seq_one_letter_code
_entity_poly.pdbx_strand_id
1 'polypeptide(L)'
;AAAPTAITQAASASGNLQTFKGALGNVAAPVVTALGNGQFQVTGNSAFNNQKNAIVRSCDVQNNQCANAANSSGNKGDLTVSACNAQQAQCIAAAN
;
A
#
# COMPACT_ATOMS: atom_id res chain seq x y z
N ALA A 1 9.56 27.77 39.21
CA ALA A 1 9.13 28.13 37.84
C ALA A 1 9.27 26.90 36.95
N ALA A 2 8.33 26.73 36.02
CA ALA A 2 7.93 25.46 35.41
C ALA A 2 8.96 24.78 34.48
N ALA A 3 8.88 23.44 34.45
CA ALA A 3 9.61 22.50 33.60
C ALA A 3 9.07 22.49 32.14
N PRO A 4 9.79 21.89 31.17
CA PRO A 4 9.59 22.16 29.75
C PRO A 4 8.33 21.47 29.21
N THR A 5 7.52 22.20 28.45
CA THR A 5 6.46 21.63 27.62
C THR A 5 7.11 20.90 26.44
N ALA A 6 7.34 19.61 26.63
CA ALA A 6 7.50 18.68 25.52
C ALA A 6 6.20 18.75 24.70
N ILE A 7 6.26 19.37 23.53
CA ILE A 7 5.26 19.16 22.51
C ILE A 7 5.49 17.73 22.04
N THR A 8 4.89 16.76 22.72
CA THR A 8 4.54 15.51 22.07
C THR A 8 3.53 15.93 21.01
N GLN A 9 4.05 16.31 19.85
CA GLN A 9 3.31 16.21 18.62
C GLN A 9 2.96 14.73 18.56
N ALA A 10 1.73 14.41 18.95
CA ALA A 10 1.14 13.14 18.63
C ALA A 10 1.22 13.08 17.12
N ALA A 11 2.28 12.43 16.61
CA ALA A 11 2.25 11.86 15.29
C ALA A 11 1.00 11.00 15.35
N SER A 12 -0.09 11.49 14.76
CA SER A 12 -1.23 10.65 14.46
C SER A 12 -0.61 9.43 13.81
N ALA A 13 -0.59 8.31 14.53
CA ALA A 13 -0.33 7.03 13.93
C ALA A 13 -1.54 6.78 13.04
N SER A 14 -1.58 7.48 11.90
CA SER A 14 -2.43 7.12 10.79
C SER A 14 -1.91 5.75 10.40
N GLY A 15 -2.55 4.73 10.97
CA GLY A 15 -2.29 3.34 10.64
C GLY A 15 -2.38 3.12 9.14
N ASN A 16 -2.03 1.92 8.70
CA ASN A 16 -2.02 1.60 7.28
C ASN A 16 -3.38 1.91 6.62
N LEU A 17 -3.40 2.89 5.72
CA LEU A 17 -4.57 3.31 4.95
C LEU A 17 -4.90 2.32 3.82
N GLN A 18 -3.96 1.42 3.49
CA GLN A 18 -4.23 0.28 2.62
C GLN A 18 -5.00 -0.80 3.38
N THR A 19 -6.31 -0.82 3.16
CA THR A 19 -7.23 -1.75 3.83
C THR A 19 -7.34 -3.09 3.11
N PHE A 20 -6.98 -3.17 1.82
CA PHE A 20 -6.98 -4.43 1.08
C PHE A 20 -5.99 -5.44 1.66
N LYS A 21 -6.45 -6.66 1.93
CA LYS A 21 -5.65 -7.73 2.58
C LYS A 21 -5.33 -8.92 1.66
N GLY A 22 -5.87 -8.96 0.44
CA GLY A 22 -5.52 -10.01 -0.51
C GLY A 22 -4.01 -10.01 -0.77
N ALA A 23 -3.39 -11.18 -0.82
CA ALA A 23 -1.95 -11.33 -0.92
C ALA A 23 -1.55 -12.58 -1.73
N LEU A 24 -2.08 -12.71 -2.94
CA LEU A 24 -1.74 -13.77 -3.89
C LEU A 24 -0.22 -13.86 -4.07
N GLY A 25 0.32 -15.08 -4.01
CA GLY A 25 1.77 -15.31 -4.06
C GLY A 25 2.53 -14.82 -2.83
N ASN A 26 1.86 -14.62 -1.69
CA ASN A 26 2.40 -14.01 -0.47
C ASN A 26 2.86 -12.56 -0.66
N VAL A 27 2.28 -11.86 -1.64
CA VAL A 27 2.61 -10.46 -1.94
C VAL A 27 1.50 -9.55 -1.45
N ALA A 28 1.72 -8.89 -0.31
CA ALA A 28 0.81 -7.88 0.23
C ALA A 28 1.06 -6.49 -0.40
N ALA A 29 0.02 -5.66 -0.44
CA ALA A 29 0.15 -4.27 -0.88
C ALA A 29 0.96 -3.45 0.15
N PRO A 30 1.88 -2.57 -0.29
CA PRO A 30 2.68 -1.76 0.62
C PRO A 30 1.81 -0.86 1.50
N VAL A 31 2.31 -0.60 2.71
CA VAL A 31 1.64 0.29 3.66
C VAL A 31 1.54 1.71 3.08
N VAL A 32 0.37 2.32 3.27
CA VAL A 32 0.11 3.74 2.97
C VAL A 32 -0.10 4.48 4.29
N THR A 33 0.62 5.58 4.49
CA THR A 33 0.59 6.37 5.73
C THR A 33 0.37 7.84 5.42
N ALA A 34 -0.50 8.52 6.18
CA ALA A 34 -0.63 9.97 6.09
C ALA A 34 0.57 10.65 6.79
N LEU A 35 1.17 11.64 6.14
CA LEU A 35 2.34 12.36 6.65
C LEU A 35 2.00 13.57 7.54
N GLY A 36 0.71 13.86 7.73
CA GLY A 36 0.24 14.99 8.54
C GLY A 36 0.31 16.37 7.87
N ASN A 37 0.88 16.47 6.66
CA ASN A 37 0.98 17.69 5.86
C ASN A 37 0.08 17.68 4.60
N GLY A 38 -0.95 16.82 4.58
CA GLY A 38 -1.81 16.61 3.40
C GLY A 38 -1.22 15.66 2.36
N GLN A 39 -0.04 15.07 2.61
CA GLN A 39 0.56 14.06 1.75
C GLN A 39 0.43 12.65 2.32
N PHE A 40 0.51 11.67 1.43
CA PHE A 40 0.33 10.24 1.70
C PHE A 40 1.54 9.49 1.15
N GLN A 41 2.25 8.78 2.01
CA GLN A 41 3.44 8.03 1.67
C GLN A 41 3.08 6.56 1.42
N VAL A 42 3.49 6.02 0.27
CA VAL A 42 3.50 4.57 0.03
C VAL A 42 4.88 4.04 0.40
N THR A 43 4.97 3.03 1.25
CA THR A 43 6.27 2.50 1.72
C THR A 43 7.16 2.11 0.53
N GLY A 44 8.39 2.65 0.49
CA GLY A 44 9.33 2.42 -0.61
C GLY A 44 8.99 3.13 -1.94
N ASN A 45 8.10 4.13 -1.92
CA ASN A 45 7.71 4.91 -3.11
C ASN A 45 7.74 6.43 -2.84
N SER A 46 7.22 7.22 -3.78
CA SER A 46 7.00 8.67 -3.59
C SER A 46 5.83 8.97 -2.65
N ALA A 47 5.79 10.22 -2.14
CA ALA A 47 4.62 10.78 -1.49
C ALA A 47 3.62 11.33 -2.52
N PHE A 48 2.33 11.29 -2.19
CA PHE A 48 1.22 11.71 -3.05
C PHE A 48 0.37 12.75 -2.33
N ASN A 49 -0.16 13.73 -3.05
CA ASN A 49 -1.07 14.76 -2.48
C ASN A 49 -2.54 14.30 -2.41
N ASN A 50 -2.81 13.04 -2.76
CA ASN A 50 -4.16 12.47 -2.78
C ASN A 50 -4.10 11.04 -2.24
N GLN A 51 -4.94 10.74 -1.24
CA GLN A 51 -5.00 9.44 -0.58
C GLN A 51 -5.29 8.31 -1.56
N LYS A 52 -6.32 8.47 -2.38
CA LYS A 52 -6.74 7.47 -3.36
C LYS A 52 -5.62 7.14 -4.34
N ASN A 53 -4.87 8.14 -4.81
CA ASN A 53 -3.72 7.92 -5.67
C ASN A 53 -2.59 7.14 -4.98
N ALA A 54 -2.34 7.40 -3.69
CA ALA A 54 -1.39 6.62 -2.91
C ALA A 54 -1.83 5.15 -2.74
N ILE A 55 -3.12 4.92 -2.48
CA ILE A 55 -3.69 3.56 -2.35
C ILE A 55 -3.63 2.83 -3.70
N VAL A 56 -4.00 3.47 -4.81
CA VAL A 56 -3.88 2.89 -6.16
C VAL A 56 -2.42 2.54 -6.45
N ARG A 57 -1.47 3.43 -6.13
CA ARG A 57 -0.05 3.14 -6.29
C ARG A 57 0.40 1.94 -5.46
N SER A 58 -0.10 1.80 -4.23
CA SER A 58 0.13 0.62 -3.39
C SER A 58 -0.38 -0.66 -4.08
N CYS A 59 -1.57 -0.63 -4.68
CA CYS A 59 -2.11 -1.75 -5.48
C CYS A 59 -1.24 -2.07 -6.71
N ASP A 60 -0.72 -1.06 -7.41
CA ASP A 60 0.16 -1.26 -8.57
C ASP A 60 1.49 -1.91 -8.17
N VAL A 61 2.07 -1.49 -7.05
CA VAL A 61 3.30 -2.10 -6.51
C VAL A 61 3.02 -3.56 -6.13
N GLN A 62 1.88 -3.85 -5.50
CA GLN A 62 1.47 -5.23 -5.22
C GLN A 62 1.39 -6.06 -6.51
N ASN A 63 0.74 -5.52 -7.55
CA ASN A 63 0.56 -6.23 -8.81
C ASN A 63 1.90 -6.58 -9.46
N ASN A 64 2.82 -5.60 -9.54
CA ASN A 64 4.14 -5.83 -10.12
C ASN A 64 4.91 -6.91 -9.36
N GLN A 65 4.89 -6.87 -8.03
CA GLN A 65 5.56 -7.86 -7.20
C GLN A 65 4.90 -9.25 -7.33
N CYS A 66 3.57 -9.31 -7.42
CA CYS A 66 2.81 -10.54 -7.66
C CYS A 66 3.14 -11.12 -9.04
N ALA A 67 3.15 -10.28 -10.09
CA ALA A 67 3.48 -10.69 -11.45
C ALA A 67 4.92 -11.21 -11.55
N ASN A 68 5.87 -10.58 -10.85
CA ASN A 68 7.24 -11.08 -10.74
C ASN A 68 7.29 -12.47 -10.09
N ALA A 69 6.54 -12.67 -8.99
CA ALA A 69 6.43 -13.97 -8.35
C ALA A 69 5.77 -15.02 -9.25
N ALA A 70 4.70 -14.65 -9.97
CA ALA A 70 4.05 -15.52 -10.95
C ALA A 70 4.99 -15.92 -12.08
N ASN A 71 5.72 -14.96 -12.67
CA ASN A 71 6.71 -15.23 -13.71
C ASN A 71 7.83 -16.15 -13.20
N SER A 72 8.34 -15.92 -11.99
CA SER A 72 9.37 -16.77 -11.37
C SER A 72 8.85 -18.18 -11.05
N SER A 73 7.55 -18.33 -10.79
CA SER A 73 6.88 -19.62 -10.62
C SER A 73 6.53 -20.28 -11.96
N GLY A 74 6.79 -19.63 -13.09
CA GLY A 74 6.43 -20.13 -14.43
C GLY A 74 4.95 -19.98 -14.76
N ASN A 75 4.26 -19.03 -14.13
CA ASN A 75 2.92 -18.55 -14.47
C ASN A 75 1.88 -19.68 -14.61
N LYS A 76 1.72 -20.50 -13.56
CA LYS A 76 0.90 -21.71 -13.57
C LYS A 76 0.14 -21.90 -12.25
N GLY A 77 -0.90 -22.74 -12.29
CA GLY A 77 -1.79 -22.95 -11.15
C GLY A 77 -2.52 -21.67 -10.78
N ASP A 78 -2.65 -21.40 -9.49
CA ASP A 78 -3.38 -20.23 -8.98
C ASP A 78 -2.56 -18.92 -9.04
N LEU A 79 -1.23 -19.03 -9.11
CA LEU A 79 -0.34 -17.87 -9.20
C LEU A 79 0.01 -17.56 -10.66
N THR A 80 -0.86 -16.77 -11.29
CA THR A 80 -0.65 -16.27 -12.66
C THR A 80 -0.66 -14.76 -12.70
N VAL A 81 -0.05 -14.17 -13.74
CA VAL A 81 -0.12 -12.72 -13.99
C VAL A 81 -1.57 -12.26 -14.15
N SER A 82 -2.44 -13.09 -14.76
CA SER A 82 -3.87 -12.80 -14.86
C SER A 82 -4.56 -12.74 -13.50
N ALA A 83 -4.25 -13.69 -12.59
CA ALA A 83 -4.76 -13.67 -11.22
C ALA A 83 -4.21 -12.48 -10.42
N CYS A 84 -2.96 -12.08 -10.63
CA CYS A 84 -2.40 -10.85 -10.04
C CYS A 84 -3.15 -9.60 -10.51
N ASN A 85 -3.45 -9.48 -11.80
CA ASN A 85 -4.24 -8.37 -12.34
C ASN A 85 -5.68 -8.36 -11.80
N ALA A 86 -6.29 -9.54 -11.61
CA ALA A 86 -7.60 -9.65 -10.96
C ALA A 86 -7.55 -9.16 -9.50
N GLN A 87 -6.51 -9.54 -8.75
CA GLN A 87 -6.27 -9.03 -7.40
C GLN A 87 -6.07 -7.51 -7.38
N GLN A 88 -5.32 -6.95 -8.36
CA GLN A 88 -5.13 -5.50 -8.48
C GLN A 88 -6.46 -4.78 -8.66
N ALA A 89 -7.35 -5.28 -9.51
CA ALA A 89 -8.67 -4.70 -9.72
C ALA A 89 -9.50 -4.69 -8.42
N GLN A 90 -9.43 -5.77 -7.63
CA GLN A 90 -10.07 -5.82 -6.31
C GLN A 90 -9.44 -4.83 -5.32
N CYS A 91 -8.12 -4.69 -5.33
CA CYS A 91 -7.41 -3.71 -4.50
C CYS A 91 -7.81 -2.27 -4.86
N ILE A 92 -7.84 -1.94 -6.14
CA ILE A 92 -8.24 -0.60 -6.63
C ILE A 92 -9.71 -0.31 -6.32
N ALA A 93 -10.59 -1.31 -6.45
CA ALA A 93 -12.00 -1.17 -6.08
C ALA A 93 -12.20 -0.89 -4.58
N ALA A 94 -11.29 -1.35 -3.73
CA ALA A 94 -11.28 -1.06 -2.29
C ALA A 94 -10.64 0.29 -1.93
N ALA A 95 -10.10 1.05 -2.89
CA ALA A 95 -9.46 2.33 -2.63
C ALA A 95 -10.49 3.44 -2.33
N ASN A 96 -10.58 3.81 -1.05
CA ASN A 96 -11.47 4.84 -0.50
C ASN A 96 -10.70 6.09 -0.05
#